data_AF-K1UA92-F1
#
_entry.id   AF-K1UA92-F1
#
_cell.length_a   1.000
_cell.length_b   1.000
_cell.length_c   1.000
_cell.angle_alpha   90.00
_cell.angle_beta   90.00
_cell.angle_gamma   90.00
#
_symmetry.space_group_name_H-M   'P 1'
#
loop_
_entity.id
_entity.type
_entity.pdbx_description
1 polymer ?
#
loop_
_entity_poly.entity_id
_entity_poly.type
_entity_poly.pdbx_seq_one_letter_code
_entity_poly.pdbx_strand_id
1 'polypeptide(L)'
;MKHTLLYIGLALASFMMQPAAVQAKAKKEAKVVKQLVVLHTNDTHSCVMPINPNLADTATANRGGFLRRVAMISQERKANPDLLLFDSGDFSQGSPYYSLFKGDVEVGLMNEMKYDAATIGNHEFDFGIDNMV
;
A
#
# COMPACT_ATOMS: atom_id res chain seq x y z
N MET A 1 76.20 -18.48 63.05
CA MET A 1 76.12 -19.82 62.45
C MET A 1 74.81 -20.51 62.83
N LYS A 2 73.73 -20.29 62.06
CA LYS A 2 72.59 -21.22 61.93
C LYS A 2 72.08 -21.04 60.51
N HIS A 3 72.22 -22.10 59.71
CA HIS A 3 71.81 -22.17 58.32
C HIS A 3 70.31 -22.41 58.26
N THR A 4 69.56 -21.52 57.61
CA THR A 4 68.17 -21.79 57.22
C THR A 4 68.15 -21.91 55.70
N LEU A 5 67.96 -23.14 55.22
CA LEU A 5 67.92 -23.49 53.81
C LEU A 5 66.66 -22.96 53.13
N LEU A 6 66.91 -22.43 51.94
CA LEU A 6 66.01 -21.91 50.93
C LEU A 6 65.30 -23.07 50.22
N TYR A 7 63.96 -23.08 50.17
CA TYR A 7 63.20 -23.90 49.22
C TYR A 7 62.49 -22.97 48.24
N ILE A 8 63.09 -22.79 47.06
CA ILE A 8 62.48 -22.13 45.91
C ILE A 8 61.52 -23.15 45.28
N GLY A 9 60.22 -22.98 45.53
CA GLY A 9 59.19 -23.71 44.80
C GLY A 9 59.09 -23.17 43.37
N LEU A 10 59.62 -23.92 42.40
CA LEU A 10 59.48 -23.61 40.99
C LEU A 10 58.07 -23.98 40.52
N ALA A 11 57.12 -23.04 40.60
CA ALA A 11 55.80 -23.20 40.00
C ALA A 11 55.90 -23.01 38.49
N LEU A 12 56.03 -24.12 37.74
CA LEU A 12 55.89 -24.13 36.29
C LEU A 12 54.43 -23.87 35.92
N ALA A 13 54.08 -22.59 35.77
CA ALA A 13 52.84 -22.19 35.13
C ALA A 13 52.96 -22.44 33.63
N SER A 14 52.47 -23.59 33.16
CA SER A 14 52.28 -23.84 31.73
C SER A 14 51.17 -22.93 31.20
N PHE A 15 51.55 -21.75 30.69
CA PHE A 15 50.63 -20.86 30.01
C PHE A 15 50.40 -21.41 28.60
N MET A 16 49.39 -22.26 28.44
CA MET A 16 48.93 -22.66 27.11
C MET A 16 48.33 -21.43 26.42
N MET A 17 49.04 -20.92 25.42
CA MET A 17 48.59 -19.84 24.56
C MET A 17 47.39 -20.35 23.73
N GLN A 18 46.16 -20.06 24.15
CA GLN A 18 45.00 -20.34 23.31
C GLN A 18 45.02 -19.39 22.10
N PRO A 19 44.78 -19.88 20.87
CA PRO A 19 44.61 -19.00 19.73
C PRO A 19 43.35 -18.16 19.98
N ALA A 20 43.49 -16.84 19.93
CA ALA A 20 42.36 -15.93 19.94
C ALA A 20 41.49 -16.23 18.72
N ALA A 21 40.40 -16.96 18.91
CA ALA A 21 39.38 -17.12 17.88
C ALA A 21 38.79 -15.73 17.59
N VAL A 22 39.23 -15.11 16.50
CA VAL A 22 38.56 -13.93 15.95
C VAL A 22 37.20 -14.40 15.45
N GLN A 23 36.20 -14.35 16.33
CA GLN A 23 34.82 -14.50 15.92
C GLN A 23 34.44 -13.24 15.14
N ALA A 24 34.56 -13.32 13.82
CA ALA A 24 33.90 -12.37 12.95
C ALA A 24 32.39 -12.49 13.20
N LYS A 25 31.82 -11.53 13.96
CA LYS A 25 30.37 -11.39 14.05
C LYS A 25 29.86 -11.10 12.64
N ALA A 26 29.22 -12.09 12.02
CA ALA A 26 28.50 -11.87 10.78
C ALA A 26 27.51 -10.72 11.00
N LYS A 27 27.69 -9.62 10.26
CA LYS A 27 26.69 -8.53 10.20
C LYS A 27 25.43 -9.15 9.58
N LYS A 28 24.42 -9.38 10.40
CA LYS A 28 23.08 -9.76 9.94
C LYS A 28 22.56 -8.58 9.13
N GLU A 29 22.46 -8.74 7.81
CA GLU A 29 21.89 -7.70 6.96
C GLU A 29 20.48 -7.38 7.45
N ALA A 30 20.19 -6.10 7.63
CA ALA A 30 18.87 -5.65 8.04
C ALA A 30 17.89 -6.01 6.91
N LYS A 31 16.84 -6.76 7.25
CA LYS A 31 15.77 -7.09 6.31
C LYS A 31 15.10 -5.78 5.89
N VAL A 32 15.30 -5.37 4.64
CA VAL A 32 14.60 -4.21 4.07
C VAL A 32 13.14 -4.62 3.90
N VAL A 33 12.26 -4.03 4.72
CA VAL A 33 10.82 -4.18 4.57
C VAL A 33 10.34 -3.04 3.69
N LYS A 34 9.77 -3.37 2.52
CA LYS A 34 9.07 -2.42 1.67
C LYS A 34 7.59 -2.42 2.04
N GLN A 35 7.00 -1.23 2.12
CA GLN A 35 5.57 -1.05 2.29
C GLN A 35 5.00 -0.54 0.96
N LEU A 36 3.87 -1.09 0.55
CA LEU A 36 3.11 -0.64 -0.61
C LEU A 36 1.69 -0.32 -0.14
N VAL A 37 1.19 0.85 -0.51
CA VAL A 37 -0.21 1.23 -0.29
C VAL A 37 -0.99 0.93 -1.55
N VAL A 38 -2.06 0.16 -1.39
CA VAL A 38 -2.98 -0.16 -2.47
C VAL A 38 -4.34 0.40 -2.09
N LEU A 39 -4.86 1.30 -2.92
CA LEU A 39 -6.23 1.79 -2.84
C LEU A 39 -7.02 1.14 -3.97
N HIS A 40 -8.30 0.88 -3.75
CA HIS A 40 -9.16 0.38 -4.80
C HIS A 40 -10.60 0.88 -4.69
N THR A 41 -11.30 0.88 -5.82
CA THR A 41 -12.75 1.03 -5.92
C THR A 41 -13.34 -0.13 -6.70
N ASN A 42 -14.66 -0.27 -6.63
CA ASN A 42 -15.48 -1.18 -7.41
C ASN A 42 -16.90 -0.62 -7.46
N ASP A 43 -17.70 -1.10 -8.42
CA ASP A 43 -19.16 -0.90 -8.45
C ASP A 43 -19.55 0.57 -8.24
N THR A 44 -18.76 1.47 -8.83
CA THR A 44 -18.95 2.91 -8.57
C THR A 44 -20.16 3.45 -9.32
N HIS A 45 -20.65 2.71 -10.31
CA HIS A 45 -21.95 2.87 -10.94
C HIS A 45 -22.30 4.31 -11.30
N SER A 46 -21.37 5.01 -11.97
CA SER A 46 -21.56 6.40 -12.37
C SER A 46 -21.98 7.31 -11.20
N CYS A 47 -21.58 7.00 -9.96
CA CYS A 47 -21.89 7.77 -8.76
C CYS A 47 -21.03 9.04 -8.68
N VAL A 48 -21.17 9.92 -9.69
CA VAL A 48 -20.41 11.16 -9.85
C VAL A 48 -20.70 12.12 -8.70
N MET A 49 -21.98 12.25 -8.33
CA MET A 49 -22.42 13.11 -7.24
C MET A 49 -22.53 12.35 -5.91
N PRO A 50 -22.44 13.04 -4.76
CA PRO A 50 -22.76 12.43 -3.48
C PRO A 50 -24.16 11.81 -3.48
N ILE A 51 -24.29 10.71 -2.75
CA ILE A 51 -25.56 10.03 -2.52
C ILE A 51 -26.54 11.02 -1.86
N ASN A 52 -27.83 10.91 -2.21
CA ASN A 52 -28.89 11.79 -1.73
C ASN A 52 -28.77 12.01 -0.19
N PRO A 53 -28.67 13.27 0.27
CA PRO A 53 -28.51 13.56 1.70
C PRO A 53 -29.74 13.22 2.54
N ASN A 54 -30.90 13.02 1.91
CA ASN A 54 -32.17 12.74 2.57
C ASN A 54 -32.53 11.25 2.59
N LEU A 55 -31.57 10.35 2.34
CA LEU A 55 -31.82 8.91 2.50
C LEU A 55 -32.09 8.56 3.96
N ALA A 56 -33.01 7.62 4.18
CA ALA A 56 -33.29 7.07 5.51
C ALA A 56 -32.06 6.37 6.09
N ASP A 57 -31.24 5.75 5.24
CA ASP A 57 -29.95 5.20 5.65
C ASP A 57 -28.89 6.31 5.78
N THR A 58 -28.80 6.85 6.98
CA THR A 58 -27.79 7.87 7.33
C THR A 58 -26.34 7.39 7.23
N ALA A 59 -26.10 6.07 7.17
CA ALA A 59 -24.76 5.53 6.96
C ALA A 59 -24.27 5.71 5.52
N THR A 60 -25.16 5.99 4.56
CA THR A 60 -24.82 6.23 3.15
C THR A 60 -25.21 7.62 2.67
N ALA A 61 -26.20 8.25 3.31
CA ALA A 61 -26.67 9.59 3.00
C ALA A 61 -25.51 10.60 2.94
N ASN A 62 -25.48 11.41 1.88
CA ASN A 62 -24.46 12.43 1.65
C ASN A 62 -23.02 11.87 1.64
N ARG A 63 -22.81 10.59 1.34
CA ARG A 63 -21.46 10.00 1.17
C ARG A 63 -21.11 9.81 -0.30
N GLY A 64 -19.88 9.39 -0.56
CA GLY A 64 -19.39 9.15 -1.92
C GLY A 64 -19.30 10.42 -2.77
N GLY A 65 -19.45 10.23 -4.08
CA GLY A 65 -19.20 11.24 -5.10
C GLY A 65 -17.73 11.32 -5.51
N PHE A 66 -17.50 11.51 -6.81
CA PHE A 66 -16.16 11.56 -7.38
C PHE A 66 -15.34 12.74 -6.85
N LEU A 67 -15.95 13.91 -6.60
CA LEU A 67 -15.21 15.07 -6.06
C LEU A 67 -14.52 14.77 -4.73
N ARG A 68 -15.21 14.05 -3.82
CA ARG A 68 -14.61 13.66 -2.54
C ARG A 68 -13.55 12.60 -2.72
N ARG A 69 -13.77 11.66 -3.66
CA ARG A 69 -12.79 10.63 -4.02
C ARG A 69 -11.50 11.23 -4.56
N VAL A 70 -11.60 12.18 -5.50
CA VAL A 70 -10.46 12.95 -6.06
C VAL A 70 -9.68 13.64 -4.95
N ALA A 71 -10.38 14.35 -4.06
CA ALA A 71 -9.74 15.05 -2.95
C ALA A 71 -9.00 14.10 -2.00
N MET A 72 -9.63 12.97 -1.65
CA MET A 72 -9.03 11.96 -0.77
C MET A 72 -7.80 11.32 -1.43
N ILE A 73 -7.91 10.85 -2.68
CA ILE A 73 -6.78 10.25 -3.42
C ILE A 73 -5.63 11.26 -3.57
N SER A 74 -5.93 12.53 -3.83
CA SER A 74 -4.90 13.57 -3.90
C SER A 74 -4.15 13.75 -2.57
N GLN A 75 -4.84 13.62 -1.44
CA GLN A 75 -4.22 13.65 -0.11
C GLN A 75 -3.39 12.38 0.15
N GLU A 76 -3.93 11.21 -0.17
CA GLU A 76 -3.22 9.94 0.00
C GLU A 76 -1.95 9.87 -0.84
N ARG A 77 -1.98 10.36 -2.09
CA ARG A 77 -0.79 10.42 -2.95
C ARG A 77 0.29 11.36 -2.41
N LYS A 78 -0.07 12.39 -1.64
CA LYS A 78 0.93 13.25 -0.95
C LYS A 78 1.60 12.51 0.21
N ALA A 79 0.87 11.67 0.93
CA ALA A 79 1.40 10.87 2.02
C ALA A 79 2.18 9.64 1.53
N ASN A 80 1.73 9.04 0.42
CA ASN A 80 2.24 7.80 -0.14
C ASN A 80 2.47 7.96 -1.66
N PRO A 81 3.62 8.53 -2.09
CA PRO A 81 3.88 8.82 -3.50
C PRO A 81 3.87 7.58 -4.41
N ASP A 82 4.25 6.41 -3.87
CA ASP A 82 4.31 5.13 -4.58
C ASP A 82 3.01 4.31 -4.46
N LEU A 83 1.90 4.90 -4.00
CA LEU A 83 0.63 4.16 -3.90
C LEU A 83 0.12 3.76 -5.28
N LEU A 84 -0.52 2.60 -5.33
CA LEU A 84 -1.24 2.09 -6.49
C LEU A 84 -2.75 2.23 -6.26
N LEU A 85 -3.47 2.62 -7.31
CA LEU A 85 -4.90 2.83 -7.32
C LEU A 85 -5.55 1.96 -8.40
N PHE A 86 -6.49 1.11 -8.01
CA PHE A 86 -7.17 0.18 -8.92
C PHE A 86 -8.69 0.33 -8.91
N ASP A 87 -9.34 -0.06 -10.00
CA ASP A 87 -10.78 -0.26 -10.05
C ASP A 87 -11.11 -1.70 -10.45
N SER A 88 -12.14 -2.29 -9.84
CA SER A 88 -12.56 -3.67 -10.11
C SER A 88 -13.77 -3.80 -11.05
N GLY A 89 -14.08 -2.75 -11.82
CA GLY A 89 -15.14 -2.73 -12.82
C GLY A 89 -16.47 -2.21 -12.29
N ASP A 90 -17.46 -2.14 -13.18
CA ASP A 90 -18.77 -1.53 -12.94
C ASP A 90 -18.64 -0.06 -12.47
N PHE A 91 -17.72 0.68 -13.08
CA PHE A 91 -17.67 2.13 -12.96
C PHE A 91 -18.71 2.81 -13.85
N SER A 92 -19.14 2.13 -14.92
CA SER A 92 -20.24 2.49 -15.79
C SER A 92 -21.62 2.25 -15.16
N GLN A 93 -22.65 2.86 -15.75
CA GLN A 93 -24.08 2.71 -15.43
C GLN A 93 -24.50 3.09 -14.00
N GLY A 94 -25.62 3.81 -13.85
CA GLY A 94 -26.23 4.07 -12.53
C GLY A 94 -26.62 5.52 -12.27
N SER A 95 -26.17 6.45 -13.11
CA SER A 95 -26.62 7.84 -13.10
C SER A 95 -26.87 8.37 -14.52
N PRO A 96 -27.58 9.51 -14.66
CA PRO A 96 -27.76 10.15 -15.96
C PRO A 96 -26.46 10.56 -16.65
N TYR A 97 -25.33 10.67 -15.94
CA TYR A 97 -24.04 10.98 -16.57
C TYR A 97 -23.65 9.88 -17.56
N TYR A 98 -23.75 8.61 -17.18
CA TYR A 98 -23.46 7.51 -18.10
C TYR A 98 -24.44 7.47 -19.28
N SER A 99 -25.73 7.72 -19.05
CA SER A 99 -26.72 7.74 -20.14
C SER A 99 -26.49 8.86 -21.16
N LEU A 100 -26.00 10.02 -20.72
CA LEU A 100 -25.78 11.19 -21.56
C LEU A 100 -24.39 11.21 -22.22
N PHE A 101 -23.37 10.73 -21.52
CA PHE A 101 -21.96 10.85 -21.91
C PHE A 101 -21.27 9.52 -22.17
N LYS A 102 -21.97 8.39 -22.00
CA LYS A 102 -21.55 7.05 -22.43
C LYS A 102 -20.18 6.60 -21.91
N GLY A 103 -19.80 7.03 -20.72
CA GLY A 103 -18.54 6.66 -20.05
C GLY A 103 -17.47 7.75 -20.04
N ASP A 104 -17.61 8.80 -20.87
CA ASP A 104 -16.59 9.86 -20.98
C ASP A 104 -16.34 10.58 -19.65
N VAL A 105 -17.38 10.75 -18.84
CA VAL A 105 -17.29 11.42 -17.52
C VAL A 105 -16.54 10.52 -16.54
N GLU A 106 -16.90 9.25 -16.46
CA GLU A 106 -16.31 8.27 -15.55
C GLU A 106 -14.82 8.07 -15.87
N VAL A 107 -14.50 7.78 -17.14
CA VAL A 107 -13.13 7.58 -17.62
C VAL A 107 -12.31 8.85 -17.43
N GLY A 108 -12.86 10.02 -17.75
CA GLY A 108 -12.19 11.31 -17.55
C GLY A 108 -11.82 11.56 -16.10
N LEU A 109 -12.72 11.25 -15.16
CA LEU A 109 -12.45 11.40 -13.74
C LEU A 109 -11.48 10.34 -13.20
N MET A 110 -11.54 9.10 -13.70
CA MET A 110 -10.54 8.06 -13.39
C MET A 110 -9.14 8.47 -13.86
N ASN A 111 -9.03 9.07 -15.05
CA ASN A 111 -7.78 9.64 -15.55
C ASN A 111 -7.25 10.76 -14.66
N GLU A 112 -8.12 11.68 -14.21
CA GLU A 112 -7.74 12.76 -13.28
C GLU A 112 -7.23 12.21 -11.94
N MET A 113 -7.84 11.13 -11.44
CA MET A 113 -7.40 10.43 -10.22
C MET A 113 -6.14 9.57 -10.43
N LYS A 114 -5.71 9.39 -11.68
CA LYS A 114 -4.58 8.55 -12.09
C LYS A 114 -4.74 7.11 -11.61
N TYR A 115 -5.82 6.45 -12.01
CA TYR A 115 -5.94 5.00 -11.80
C TYR A 115 -4.79 4.29 -12.53
N ASP A 116 -4.19 3.31 -11.86
CA ASP A 116 -3.05 2.55 -12.37
C ASP A 116 -3.51 1.35 -13.23
N ALA A 117 -4.65 0.75 -12.88
CA ALA A 117 -5.35 -0.22 -13.72
C ALA A 117 -6.83 -0.32 -13.33
N ALA A 118 -7.65 -0.82 -14.25
CA ALA A 118 -9.03 -1.18 -14.00
C ALA A 118 -9.34 -2.53 -14.66
N THR A 119 -10.29 -3.28 -14.10
CA THR A 119 -10.91 -4.41 -14.79
C THR A 119 -12.24 -4.00 -15.42
N ILE A 120 -12.69 -4.77 -16.40
CA ILE A 120 -13.98 -4.57 -17.05
C ILE A 120 -15.03 -5.39 -16.29
N GLY A 121 -16.08 -4.71 -15.80
CA GLY A 121 -17.26 -5.30 -15.20
C GLY A 121 -18.32 -5.64 -16.25
N ASN A 122 -19.53 -5.98 -15.79
CA ASN A 122 -20.63 -6.27 -16.72
C ASN A 122 -21.26 -5.01 -17.31
N HIS A 123 -21.26 -3.88 -16.59
CA HIS A 123 -21.93 -2.66 -17.04
C HIS A 123 -21.15 -1.83 -18.06
N GLU A 124 -19.85 -2.10 -18.22
CA GLU A 124 -19.04 -1.54 -19.31
C GLU A 124 -19.55 -2.00 -20.70
N PHE A 125 -20.40 -3.03 -20.78
CA PHE A 125 -21.01 -3.51 -22.02
C PHE A 125 -22.45 -3.02 -22.27
N ASP A 126 -23.01 -2.16 -21.40
CA ASP A 126 -24.44 -1.78 -21.46
C ASP A 126 -24.85 -1.07 -22.76
N PHE A 127 -23.91 -0.39 -23.43
CA PHE A 127 -24.12 0.22 -24.75
C PHE A 127 -23.57 -0.62 -25.91
N GLY A 128 -23.27 -1.89 -25.65
CA GLY A 128 -22.68 -2.82 -26.61
C GLY A 128 -21.16 -2.71 -26.69
N ILE A 129 -20.53 -3.66 -27.38
CA ILE A 129 -19.07 -3.77 -27.48
C ILE A 129 -18.43 -2.54 -28.15
N ASP A 130 -19.14 -1.89 -29.07
CA ASP A 130 -18.65 -0.72 -29.80
C ASP A 130 -18.48 0.52 -28.90
N ASN A 131 -19.14 0.53 -27.74
CA ASN A 131 -19.05 1.58 -26.72
C ASN A 131 -18.49 1.01 -25.41
N MET A 132 -17.77 -0.13 -25.46
CA MET A 132 -17.13 -0.64 -24.26
C MET A 132 -16.05 0.34 -23.81
N VAL A 133 -16.16 0.79 -22.56
CA VAL A 133 -15.24 1.71 -21.89
C VAL A 133 -14.49 1.01 -20.76
#